data_AF-A0A9N8KSB8-F1
#
_entry.id   AF-A0A9N8KSB8-F1
#
_cell.length_a   1.000
_cell.length_b   1.000
_cell.length_c   1.000
_cell.angle_alpha   90.00
_cell.angle_beta   90.00
_cell.angle_gamma   90.00
#
_symmetry.space_group_name_H-M   'P 1'
#
loop_
_entity.id
_entity.type
_entity.pdbx_description
1 polymer ?
#
loop_
_entity_poly.entity_id
_entity_poly.type
_entity_poly.pdbx_seq_one_letter_code
_entity_poly.pdbx_strand_id
1 'polypeptide(L)'
;MENCFIVCGCEDYEGITKSDLDRFTDKIENVLNDEKGRKLFRNFMFTSKLKAGRKSLDFWEHIERLLGYKENSESGSRTFRSYLNDVDRLIDEAERMEEIDFATMERLTIARDSENKEDITEALQLLKLEATKALRREYNAFRKHFTPSQ
;
A
#
# COMPACT_ATOMS: atom_id res chain seq x y z
N MET A 1 20.97 19.18 -23.65
CA MET A 1 19.76 18.79 -24.42
C MET A 1 19.20 17.55 -23.76
N GLU A 2 18.36 17.77 -22.75
CA GLU A 2 17.72 16.68 -22.00
C GLU A 2 16.39 16.37 -22.69
N ASN A 3 16.28 15.15 -23.21
CA ASN A 3 15.10 14.66 -23.91
C ASN A 3 13.94 14.53 -22.93
N CYS A 4 13.20 15.62 -22.78
CA CYS A 4 11.87 15.64 -22.21
C CYS A 4 10.95 14.87 -23.18
N PHE A 5 10.78 13.57 -22.94
CA PHE A 5 9.66 12.84 -23.53
C PHE A 5 8.39 13.38 -22.87
N ILE A 6 7.83 14.41 -23.49
CA ILE A 6 6.47 14.88 -23.25
C ILE A 6 5.58 13.73 -23.73
N VAL A 7 5.27 12.80 -22.83
CA VAL A 7 4.08 11.97 -22.94
C VAL A 7 2.91 12.94 -22.84
N CYS A 8 2.27 13.15 -23.98
CA CYS A 8 1.22 14.13 -24.18
C CYS A 8 0.07 13.93 -23.17
N GLY A 9 -0.14 14.91 -22.28
CA GLY A 9 -1.46 15.23 -21.77
C GLY A 9 -1.94 14.62 -20.44
N CYS A 10 -1.13 14.55 -19.39
CA CYS A 10 -1.67 14.46 -18.01
C CYS A 10 -0.83 15.33 -17.06
N GLU A 11 -1.48 16.26 -16.35
CA GLU A 11 -0.91 16.99 -15.21
C GLU A 11 -0.46 16.03 -14.07
N ASP A 12 -0.78 14.74 -14.18
CA ASP A 12 -0.55 13.70 -13.17
C ASP A 12 0.88 13.14 -13.09
N TYR A 13 1.77 13.49 -14.02
CA TYR A 13 3.15 13.00 -14.09
C TYR A 13 4.21 14.02 -13.68
N GLU A 14 3.80 15.17 -13.14
CA GLU A 14 4.71 16.25 -12.78
C GLU A 14 5.75 15.77 -11.74
N GLY A 15 7.04 15.87 -12.09
CA GLY A 15 8.15 15.46 -11.23
C GLY A 15 8.51 13.97 -11.24
N ILE A 16 7.95 13.16 -12.15
CA ILE A 16 8.37 11.78 -12.40
C ILE A 16 9.43 11.75 -13.51
N THR A 17 10.64 11.28 -13.18
CA THR A 17 11.71 11.15 -14.17
C THR A 17 11.62 9.82 -14.92
N LYS A 18 12.33 9.70 -16.05
CA LYS A 18 12.49 8.41 -16.73
C LYS A 18 13.12 7.35 -15.82
N SER A 19 14.13 7.73 -15.03
CA SER A 19 14.76 6.84 -14.07
C SER A 19 13.79 6.38 -12.98
N ASP A 20 12.85 7.23 -12.58
CA ASP A 20 11.79 6.84 -11.65
C ASP A 20 10.86 5.80 -12.28
N LEU A 21 10.42 6.01 -13.52
CA LEU A 21 9.59 5.05 -14.25
C LEU A 21 10.30 3.70 -14.42
N ASP A 22 11.58 3.69 -14.84
CA ASP A 22 12.37 2.47 -14.98
C ASP A 22 12.47 1.72 -13.64
N ARG A 23 12.71 2.45 -12.53
CA ARG A 23 12.75 1.88 -11.18
C ARG A 23 11.39 1.33 -10.73
N PHE A 24 10.32 2.07 -10.93
CA PHE A 24 8.96 1.68 -10.54
C PHE A 24 8.43 0.50 -11.36
N THR A 25 8.85 0.35 -12.61
CA THR A 25 8.42 -0.75 -13.49
C THR A 25 9.26 -2.02 -13.35
N ASP A 26 10.34 -2.01 -12.57
CA ASP A 26 11.16 -3.19 -12.30
C ASP A 26 10.46 -4.18 -11.34
N LYS A 27 10.10 -3.72 -10.13
CA LYS A 27 9.43 -4.52 -9.09
C LYS A 27 8.39 -3.72 -8.31
N ILE A 28 7.37 -4.41 -7.80
CA ILE A 28 6.26 -3.80 -7.06
C ILE A 28 6.73 -3.10 -5.79
N GLU A 29 7.76 -3.63 -5.12
CA GLU A 29 8.33 -3.05 -3.90
C GLU A 29 8.89 -1.65 -4.15
N ASN A 30 9.42 -1.36 -5.35
CA ASN A 30 9.93 -0.04 -5.70
C ASN A 30 8.79 0.99 -5.79
N VAL A 31 7.58 0.55 -6.16
CA VAL A 31 6.38 1.39 -6.18
C VAL A 31 5.84 1.57 -4.78
N LEU A 32 5.69 0.49 -4.03
CA LEU A 32 5.02 0.52 -2.73
C LEU A 32 5.85 1.22 -1.66
N ASN A 33 7.18 1.10 -1.69
CA ASN A 33 8.05 1.74 -0.70
C ASN A 33 8.38 3.22 -1.01
N ASP A 34 7.93 3.75 -2.15
CA ASP A 34 8.19 5.14 -2.56
C ASP A 34 6.87 5.92 -2.66
N GLU A 35 6.78 7.08 -2.01
CA GLU A 35 5.57 7.89 -2.02
C GLU A 35 5.18 8.37 -3.43
N LYS A 36 6.18 8.74 -4.25
CA LYS A 36 5.93 9.11 -5.65
C LYS A 36 5.44 7.91 -6.43
N GLY A 37 6.04 6.74 -6.17
CA GLY A 37 5.62 5.45 -6.75
C GLY A 37 4.16 5.15 -6.44
N ARG A 38 3.76 5.21 -5.16
CA ARG A 38 2.37 4.99 -4.74
C ARG A 38 1.41 5.99 -5.35
N LYS A 39 1.76 7.29 -5.40
CA LYS A 39 0.91 8.32 -6.02
C LYS A 39 0.70 8.02 -7.51
N LEU A 40 1.76 7.72 -8.24
CA LEU A 40 1.71 7.36 -9.64
C LEU A 40 0.86 6.09 -9.88
N PHE A 41 1.04 5.07 -9.05
CA PHE A 41 0.30 3.82 -9.15
C PHE A 41 -1.20 4.00 -8.82
N ARG A 42 -1.53 4.80 -7.79
CA ARG A 42 -2.90 5.20 -7.46
C ARG A 42 -3.55 5.95 -8.63
N ASN A 43 -2.85 6.89 -9.25
CA ASN A 43 -3.34 7.64 -10.41
C ASN A 43 -3.62 6.71 -11.59
N PHE A 44 -2.69 5.79 -11.91
CA PHE A 44 -2.90 4.77 -12.93
C PHE A 44 -4.15 3.90 -12.65
N MET A 45 -4.33 3.44 -11.41
CA MET A 45 -5.50 2.64 -11.04
C MET A 45 -6.80 3.45 -11.11
N PHE A 46 -6.74 4.75 -10.82
CA PHE A 46 -7.87 5.66 -10.97
C PHE A 46 -8.29 5.80 -12.44
N THR A 47 -7.36 6.16 -13.32
CA THR A 47 -7.63 6.35 -14.75
C THR A 47 -8.02 5.05 -15.46
N SER A 48 -7.45 3.93 -15.02
CA SER A 48 -7.77 2.58 -15.53
C SER A 48 -9.03 1.96 -14.90
N LYS A 49 -9.73 2.70 -14.02
CA LYS A 49 -10.96 2.25 -13.32
C LYS A 49 -10.79 0.98 -12.48
N LEU A 50 -9.58 0.74 -11.95
CA LEU A 50 -9.22 -0.42 -11.13
C LEU A 50 -9.60 -0.16 -9.66
N LYS A 51 -10.90 -0.20 -9.34
CA LYS A 51 -11.42 0.12 -8.01
C LYS A 51 -10.93 -0.84 -6.92
N ALA A 52 -10.83 -2.14 -7.22
CA ALA A 52 -10.35 -3.15 -6.27
C ALA A 52 -8.90 -2.87 -5.86
N GLY A 53 -7.98 -2.73 -6.83
CA GLY A 53 -6.59 -2.40 -6.53
C GLY A 53 -6.40 -1.10 -5.74
N ARG A 54 -7.24 -0.08 -5.94
CA ARG A 54 -7.19 1.12 -5.08
C ARG A 54 -7.49 0.80 -3.62
N LYS A 55 -8.53 0.00 -3.35
CA LYS A 55 -8.83 -0.45 -1.99
C LYS A 55 -7.68 -1.26 -1.40
N SER A 56 -7.08 -2.16 -2.18
CA SER A 56 -5.92 -2.95 -1.73
C SER A 56 -4.70 -2.07 -1.43
N LEU A 57 -4.50 -0.97 -2.17
CA LEU A 57 -3.43 -0.01 -1.89
C LEU A 57 -3.73 0.80 -0.63
N ASP A 58 -4.96 1.26 -0.45
CA ASP A 58 -5.37 1.98 0.76
C ASP A 58 -5.21 1.10 2.01
N PHE A 59 -5.59 -0.18 1.90
CA PHE A 59 -5.37 -1.19 2.95
C PHE A 59 -3.87 -1.42 3.23
N TRP A 60 -3.05 -1.55 2.19
CA TRP A 60 -1.60 -1.67 2.32
C TRP A 60 -0.97 -0.46 3.03
N GLU A 61 -1.39 0.76 2.68
CA GLU A 61 -0.92 1.99 3.33
C GLU A 61 -1.38 2.09 4.79
N HIS A 62 -2.57 1.58 5.11
CA HIS A 62 -3.05 1.48 6.48
C HIS A 62 -2.14 0.56 7.32
N ILE A 63 -1.78 -0.61 6.79
CA ILE A 63 -0.84 -1.54 7.43
C ILE A 63 0.52 -0.87 7.66
N GLU A 64 1.08 -0.18 6.66
CA GLU A 64 2.36 0.52 6.83
C GLU A 64 2.33 1.56 7.94
N ARG A 65 1.23 2.30 8.06
CA ARG A 65 1.04 3.31 9.10
C ARG A 65 0.99 2.70 10.50
N LEU A 66 0.42 1.49 10.62
CA LEU A 66 0.39 0.73 11.87
C LEU A 66 1.76 0.13 12.19
N LEU A 67 2.47 -0.42 11.20
CA LEU A 67 3.84 -0.94 11.37
C LEU A 67 4.83 0.18 11.74
N GLY A 68 4.61 1.39 11.23
CA GLY A 68 5.39 2.58 11.56
C GLY A 68 5.04 3.22 12.90
N TYR A 69 4.10 2.66 13.67
CA TYR A 69 3.67 3.21 14.95
C TYR A 69 4.83 3.26 15.96
N LYS A 70 5.14 4.47 16.42
CA LYS A 70 6.05 4.74 17.54
C LYS A 70 5.27 5.47 18.63
N GLU A 71 5.30 4.91 19.83
CA GLU A 71 4.73 5.56 21.01
C GLU A 71 5.70 6.67 21.44
N ASN A 72 5.30 7.93 21.22
CA ASN A 72 6.07 9.08 21.70
C ASN A 72 5.58 9.42 23.12
N SER A 73 6.50 9.59 24.06
CA SER A 73 6.19 9.85 25.47
C SER A 73 5.88 11.31 25.79
N GLU A 74 6.08 12.23 24.84
CA GLU A 74 5.99 13.67 25.10
C GLU A 74 4.76 14.29 24.43
N SER A 75 3.74 14.54 25.26
CA SER A 75 2.80 15.66 25.14
C SER A 75 2.03 15.76 23.80
N GLY A 76 1.08 14.85 23.60
CA GLY A 76 0.12 14.88 22.46
C GLY A 76 0.11 13.62 21.59
N SER A 77 0.72 12.53 22.08
CA SER A 77 1.03 11.33 21.32
C SER A 77 -0.17 10.43 21.02
N ARG A 78 -0.08 9.69 19.90
CA ARG A 78 -0.94 8.52 19.69
C ARG A 78 -0.73 7.57 20.87
N THR A 79 -1.78 7.32 21.63
CA THR A 79 -1.77 6.35 22.72
C THR A 79 -1.84 4.94 22.15
N PHE A 80 -1.38 3.95 22.90
CA PHE A 80 -1.57 2.54 22.54
C PHE A 80 -3.05 2.20 22.29
N ARG A 81 -3.98 2.82 23.04
CA ARG A 81 -5.42 2.69 22.78
C ARG A 81 -5.85 3.24 21.42
N SER A 82 -5.27 4.35 20.97
CA SER A 82 -5.51 4.87 19.61
C SER A 82 -4.94 3.93 18.54
N TYR A 83 -3.82 3.26 18.83
CA TYR A 83 -3.26 2.23 17.94
C TYR A 83 -4.21 1.03 17.81
N LEU A 84 -4.72 0.50 18.94
CA LEU A 84 -5.70 -0.59 18.92
C LEU A 84 -6.97 -0.22 18.17
N ASN A 85 -7.49 1.01 18.34
CA ASN A 85 -8.65 1.48 17.56
C ASN A 85 -8.36 1.55 16.04
N ASP A 86 -7.13 1.86 15.64
CA ASP A 86 -6.74 1.84 14.23
C ASP A 86 -6.58 0.39 13.72
N VAL A 87 -6.14 -0.55 14.57
CA VAL A 87 -6.16 -2.00 14.26
C VAL A 87 -7.60 -2.49 14.07
N ASP A 88 -8.55 -2.08 14.90
CA ASP A 88 -9.97 -2.45 14.76
C ASP A 88 -10.54 -2.00 13.40
N ARG A 89 -10.20 -0.78 12.98
CA ARG A 89 -10.59 -0.27 11.65
C ARG A 89 -9.97 -1.09 10.52
N LEU A 90 -8.72 -1.52 10.69
CA LEU A 90 -8.06 -2.37 9.70
C LEU A 90 -8.76 -3.73 9.59
N ILE A 91 -9.18 -4.31 10.73
CA ILE A 91 -9.95 -5.57 10.74
C ILE A 91 -11.27 -5.38 9.96
N ASP A 92 -12.03 -4.32 10.26
CA ASP A 92 -13.27 -3.99 9.54
C ASP A 92 -13.06 -3.78 8.02
N GLU A 93 -11.91 -3.25 7.62
CA GLU A 93 -11.55 -3.07 6.20
C GLU A 93 -11.27 -4.41 5.52
N ALA A 94 -10.49 -5.27 6.18
CA ALA A 94 -10.08 -6.56 5.65
C ALA A 94 -11.23 -7.56 5.51
N GLU A 95 -12.22 -7.54 6.43
CA GLU A 95 -13.44 -8.36 6.30
C GLU A 95 -14.23 -8.08 5.01
N ARG A 96 -14.00 -6.93 4.37
CA ARG A 96 -14.65 -6.51 3.12
C ARG A 96 -13.80 -6.79 1.89
N MET A 97 -12.66 -7.47 2.04
CA MET A 97 -11.73 -7.81 0.96
C MET A 97 -11.74 -9.32 0.73
N GLU A 98 -11.93 -9.74 -0.52
CA GLU A 98 -11.98 -11.16 -0.88
C GLU A 98 -10.58 -11.79 -0.95
N GLU A 99 -9.54 -10.95 -1.07
CA GLU A 99 -8.16 -11.37 -1.28
C GLU A 99 -7.39 -11.65 0.01
N ILE A 100 -7.99 -11.38 1.18
CA ILE A 100 -7.35 -11.57 2.49
C ILE A 100 -7.75 -12.92 3.07
N ASP A 101 -6.76 -13.69 3.51
CA ASP A 101 -6.99 -15.03 4.04
C ASP A 101 -7.62 -14.98 5.44
N PHE A 102 -8.58 -15.88 5.67
CA PHE A 102 -9.30 -15.96 6.94
C PHE A 102 -8.35 -16.26 8.12
N ALA A 103 -7.35 -17.13 7.94
CA ALA A 103 -6.44 -17.47 9.04
C ALA A 103 -5.54 -16.30 9.43
N THR A 104 -5.13 -15.48 8.46
CA THR A 104 -4.36 -14.26 8.74
C THR A 104 -5.22 -13.23 9.48
N MET A 105 -6.50 -13.12 9.14
CA MET A 105 -7.47 -12.26 9.84
C MET A 105 -7.78 -12.72 11.26
N GLU A 106 -7.99 -14.01 11.46
CA GLU A 106 -8.19 -14.61 12.78
C GLU A 106 -6.97 -14.35 13.67
N ARG A 107 -5.75 -14.49 13.13
CA ARG A 107 -4.51 -14.20 13.85
C ARG A 107 -4.43 -12.73 14.30
N LEU A 108 -4.79 -11.78 13.44
CA LEU A 108 -4.82 -10.36 13.82
C LEU A 108 -5.85 -10.09 14.91
N THR A 109 -7.03 -10.70 14.80
CA THR A 109 -8.12 -10.55 15.79
C THR A 109 -7.70 -11.06 17.17
N ILE A 110 -7.11 -12.26 17.22
CA ILE A 110 -6.59 -12.83 18.47
C ILE A 110 -5.49 -11.96 19.08
N ALA A 111 -4.54 -11.48 18.25
CA ALA A 111 -3.45 -10.62 18.71
C ALA A 111 -3.96 -9.26 19.21
N ARG A 112 -4.99 -8.72 18.56
CA ARG A 112 -5.68 -7.51 18.99
C ARG A 112 -6.34 -7.71 20.34
N ASP A 113 -7.05 -8.83 20.54
CA ASP A 113 -7.80 -9.10 21.77
C ASP A 113 -6.88 -9.39 22.97
N SER A 114 -5.67 -9.93 22.72
CA SER A 114 -4.63 -10.06 23.73
C SER A 114 -3.89 -8.75 24.02
N GLU A 115 -4.16 -7.70 23.24
CA GLU A 115 -3.44 -6.42 23.24
C GLU A 115 -1.92 -6.58 23.13
N ASN A 116 -1.43 -7.68 22.53
CA ASN A 116 -0.02 -7.95 22.39
C ASN A 116 0.54 -7.27 21.14
N LYS A 117 1.29 -6.19 21.32
CA LYS A 117 1.88 -5.42 20.22
C LYS A 117 2.81 -6.23 19.32
N GLU A 118 3.56 -7.18 19.87
CA GLU A 118 4.47 -8.02 19.07
C GLU A 118 3.66 -8.95 18.16
N ASP A 119 2.65 -9.63 18.71
CA ASP A 119 1.75 -10.49 17.94
C ASP A 119 0.98 -9.70 16.87
N ILE A 120 0.51 -8.50 17.20
CA ILE A 120 -0.16 -7.60 16.23
C ILE A 120 0.82 -7.24 15.11
N THR A 121 2.07 -6.92 15.44
CA THR A 121 3.10 -6.58 14.45
C THR A 121 3.39 -7.74 13.51
N GLU A 122 3.48 -8.97 14.02
CA GLU A 122 3.65 -10.18 13.19
C GLU A 122 2.45 -10.38 12.25
N ALA A 123 1.23 -10.26 12.76
CA ALA A 123 0.02 -10.40 11.95
C ALA A 123 -0.07 -9.34 10.85
N LEU A 124 0.30 -8.09 11.16
CA LEU A 124 0.36 -6.99 10.19
C LEU A 124 1.40 -7.25 9.08
N GLN A 125 2.54 -7.87 9.39
CA GLN A 125 3.53 -8.23 8.36
C GLN A 125 3.00 -9.29 7.40
N LEU A 126 2.23 -10.26 7.90
CA LEU A 126 1.55 -11.25 7.06
C LEU A 126 0.49 -10.61 6.17
N LEU A 127 -0.36 -9.73 6.73
CA LEU A 127 -1.34 -8.97 5.95
C LEU A 127 -0.68 -8.09 4.89
N LYS A 128 0.46 -7.45 5.20
CA LYS A 128 1.22 -6.66 4.23
C LYS A 128 1.61 -7.51 3.02
N LEU A 129 2.05 -8.75 3.26
CA LEU A 129 2.41 -9.69 2.21
C LEU A 129 1.19 -10.06 1.35
N GLU A 130 0.04 -10.30 1.96
CA GLU A 130 -1.22 -10.58 1.24
C GLU A 130 -1.71 -9.39 0.42
N ALA A 131 -1.74 -8.20 1.01
CA ALA A 131 -2.09 -6.97 0.30
C ALA A 131 -1.14 -6.70 -0.88
N THR A 132 0.16 -6.97 -0.71
CA THR A 132 1.14 -6.88 -1.80
C THR A 132 0.85 -7.89 -2.90
N LYS A 133 0.45 -9.13 -2.56
CA LYS A 133 0.03 -10.15 -3.54
C LYS A 133 -1.23 -9.72 -4.29
N ALA A 134 -2.23 -9.17 -3.60
CA ALA A 134 -3.46 -8.67 -4.20
C ALA A 134 -3.18 -7.58 -5.26
N LEU A 135 -2.22 -6.70 -5.00
CA LEU A 135 -1.81 -5.63 -5.92
C LEU A 135 -1.00 -6.09 -7.14
N ARG A 136 -0.57 -7.36 -7.22
CA ARG A 136 0.29 -7.84 -8.32
C ARG A 136 -0.39 -7.75 -9.67
N ARG A 137 -1.71 -7.95 -9.73
CA ARG A 137 -2.46 -7.88 -11.00
C ARG A 137 -2.41 -6.46 -11.56
N GLU A 138 -2.73 -5.47 -10.73
CA GLU A 138 -2.69 -4.06 -11.09
C GLU A 138 -1.26 -3.61 -11.38
N TYR A 139 -0.27 -4.09 -10.62
CA TYR A 139 1.13 -3.80 -10.89
C TYR A 139 1.59 -4.33 -12.26
N ASN A 140 1.16 -5.53 -12.64
CA ASN A 140 1.47 -6.06 -13.98
C ASN A 140 0.82 -5.22 -15.10
N ALA A 141 -0.39 -4.70 -14.88
CA ALA A 141 -1.03 -3.79 -15.81
C ALA A 141 -0.32 -2.43 -15.87
N PHE A 142 0.09 -1.90 -14.72
CA PHE A 142 0.89 -0.69 -14.57
C PHE A 142 2.21 -0.81 -15.33
N ARG A 143 2.95 -1.89 -15.11
CA ARG A 143 4.20 -2.15 -15.82
C ARG A 143 3.98 -2.18 -17.33
N LYS A 144 3.00 -2.92 -17.83
CA LYS A 144 2.67 -2.96 -19.27
C LYS A 144 2.30 -1.58 -19.84
N HIS A 145 1.67 -0.72 -19.06
CA HIS A 145 1.29 0.62 -19.48
C HIS A 145 2.52 1.53 -19.67
N PHE A 146 3.51 1.44 -18.78
CA PHE A 146 4.71 2.29 -18.79
C PHE A 146 5.93 1.66 -19.46
N THR A 147 5.90 0.36 -19.75
CA THR A 147 6.87 -0.32 -20.61
C THR A 147 6.15 -0.85 -21.84
N PRO A 148 5.90 -0.01 -22.86
CA PRO A 148 5.41 -0.49 -24.15
C PRO A 148 6.43 -1.51 -24.66
N SER A 149 5.95 -2.71 -24.99
CA SER A 149 6.77 -3.71 -25.69
C SER A 149 7.37 -3.04 -26.93
N GLN A 150 8.70 -3.06 -27.04
CA GLN A 150 9.37 -2.80 -28.32
C GLN A 150 8.99 -3.88 -29.33
#